data_AF-A0A7K0T1C1-F1
#
_entry.id   AF-A0A7K0T1C1-F1
#
_cell.length_a   1.000
_cell.length_b   1.000
_cell.length_c   1.000
_cell.angle_alpha   90.00
_cell.angle_beta   90.00
_cell.angle_gamma   90.00
#
_symmetry.space_group_name_H-M   'P 1'
#
loop_
_entity.id
_entity.type
_entity.pdbx_description
1 polymer ?
#
loop_
_entity_poly.entity_id
_entity_poly.type
_entity_poly.pdbx_seq_one_letter_code
_entity_poly.pdbx_strand_id
1 'polypeptide(L)' 'MLTTQIAINDIGSAEDFLAAIEGTIRNFSDGDLVIGTVVQIDREEVLLDVGYKTEGVIP' A
#
# COMPACT_ATOMS: atom_id res chain seq x y z
N MET A 1 -15.46 -12.73 -42.64
CA MET A 1 -14.32 -12.09 -41.95
C MET A 1 -14.48 -12.37 -40.48
N LEU A 2 -13.62 -13.20 -39.89
CA LEU A 2 -13.67 -13.58 -38.47
C LEU A 2 -12.91 -12.53 -37.67
N THR A 3 -13.62 -11.77 -36.83
CA THR A 3 -13.00 -10.84 -35.88
C THR A 3 -12.30 -11.64 -34.78
N THR A 4 -10.98 -11.75 -34.85
CA THR A 4 -10.15 -12.17 -33.72
C THR A 4 -10.31 -11.14 -32.61
N GLN A 5 -10.95 -11.54 -31.51
CA GLN A 5 -11.06 -10.71 -30.31
C GLN A 5 -9.72 -10.73 -29.58
N ILE A 6 -9.00 -9.60 -29.58
CA ILE A 6 -7.60 -9.48 -29.10
C ILE A 6 -7.51 -9.21 -27.59
N ALA A 7 -8.62 -8.95 -26.90
CA ALA A 7 -8.62 -8.79 -25.44
C ALA A 7 -9.86 -9.46 -24.82
N ILE A 8 -9.63 -10.46 -23.98
CA ILE A 8 -10.61 -10.96 -23.02
C ILE A 8 -10.52 -10.01 -21.81
N ASN A 9 -11.65 -9.48 -21.37
CA ASN A 9 -11.67 -8.63 -20.18
C ASN A 9 -11.57 -9.50 -18.91
N ASP A 10 -10.33 -9.78 -18.47
CA ASP A 10 -10.03 -10.57 -17.27
C ASP A 10 -10.02 -9.74 -15.97
N ILE A 11 -10.32 -8.43 -16.04
CA ILE A 11 -10.23 -7.53 -14.87
C ILE A 11 -11.51 -7.53 -13.99
N GLY A 12 -12.56 -8.23 -14.43
CA GLY A 12 -13.87 -8.21 -13.79
C GLY A 12 -14.63 -6.90 -14.05
N SER A 13 -15.56 -6.57 -13.14
CA SER A 13 -16.31 -5.32 -13.18
C SER A 13 -15.53 -4.16 -12.56
N ALA A 14 -15.92 -2.91 -12.86
CA ALA A 14 -15.33 -1.74 -12.20
C ALA A 14 -15.50 -1.79 -10.66
N GLU A 15 -16.54 -2.48 -10.19
CA GLU A 15 -16.83 -2.73 -8.78
C GLU A 15 -15.80 -3.66 -8.14
N ASP A 16 -15.41 -4.74 -8.83
CA ASP A 16 -14.38 -5.67 -8.35
C ASP A 16 -13.01 -4.99 -8.24
N PHE A 17 -12.71 -4.08 -9.18
CA PHE A 17 -11.48 -3.28 -9.15
C PHE A 17 -11.46 -2.28 -7.97
N LEU A 18 -12.59 -1.63 -7.69
CA LEU A 18 -12.75 -0.74 -6.54
C LEU A 18 -12.59 -1.52 -5.22
N ALA A 19 -13.23 -2.68 -5.11
CA ALA A 19 -13.12 -3.54 -3.91
C ALA A 19 -11.67 -4.03 -3.67
N ALA A 20 -10.94 -4.35 -4.74
CA ALA A 20 -9.53 -4.73 -4.63
C ALA A 20 -8.64 -3.56 -4.16
N ILE A 21 -8.95 -2.32 -4.59
CA ILE A 21 -8.23 -1.11 -4.16
C ILE A 21 -8.53 -0.79 -2.69
N GLU A 22 -9.81 -0.79 -2.28
CA GLU A 22 -10.18 -0.56 -0.88
C GLU A 22 -9.54 -1.58 0.07
N GLY A 23 -9.44 -2.85 -0.34
CA GLY A 23 -8.78 -3.89 0.45
C GLY A 23 -7.25 -3.76 0.54
N THR A 24 -6.61 -2.97 -0.33
CA THR A 24 -5.14 -2.73 -0.29
C THR A 24 -4.74 -1.41 0.34
N ILE A 25 -5.68 -0.49 0.57
CA ILE A 25 -5.40 0.78 1.24
C ILE A 25 -5.29 0.54 2.75
N ARG A 26 -4.06 0.43 3.23
CA ARG A 26 -3.75 0.46 4.66
C ARG A 26 -3.81 1.89 5.17
N ASN A 27 -4.96 2.28 5.71
CA ASN A 27 -5.11 3.53 6.46
C ASN A 27 -4.78 3.26 7.93
N PHE A 28 -3.78 3.96 8.46
CA PHE A 28 -3.51 4.04 9.91
C PHE A 28 -3.79 5.46 10.37
N SER A 29 -4.39 5.57 11.54
CA SER A 29 -4.79 6.82 12.19
C SER A 29 -3.90 7.11 13.40
N ASP A 30 -3.93 8.34 13.90
CA ASP A 30 -3.23 8.70 15.13
C ASP A 30 -3.67 7.79 16.30
N GLY A 31 -2.69 7.10 16.90
CA GLY A 31 -2.91 6.16 18.00
C GLY A 31 -2.95 4.68 17.59
N ASP A 32 -2.89 4.37 16.30
CA ASP A 32 -2.80 2.98 15.83
C ASP A 32 -1.40 2.40 16.06
N LEU A 33 -1.35 1.12 16.44
CA LEU A 33 -0.09 0.38 16.55
C LEU A 33 0.37 -0.03 15.15
N VAL A 34 1.57 0.40 14.77
CA VAL A 34 2.17 0.10 13.46
C VAL A 34 3.34 -0.85 13.59
N ILE A 35 3.54 -1.67 12.55
CA ILE A 35 4.72 -2.52 12.40
C ILE A 35 5.56 -1.92 11.28
N GLY A 36 6.85 -1.71 11.54
CA GLY A 36 7.77 -1.15 10.56
C GLY A 36 9.14 -1.82 10.61
N THR A 37 9.97 -1.48 9.62
CA THR A 37 11.36 -1.94 9.51
C THR A 37 12.29 -0.79 9.85
N VAL A 38 13.29 -1.04 10.69
CA VAL A 38 14.31 -0.02 11.00
C VAL A 38 15.21 0.17 9.80
N VAL A 39 15.29 1.39 9.28
CA VAL A 39 16.07 1.70 8.08
C VAL A 39 17.37 2.43 8.40
N GLN A 40 17.40 3.23 9.47
CA GLN A 40 18.58 3.96 9.90
C GLN A 40 18.56 4.18 11.42
N ILE A 41 19.74 4.16 12.04
CA ILE A 41 19.95 4.38 13.46
C ILE A 41 21.00 5.47 13.62
N ASP A 42 20.62 6.56 14.25
CA ASP A 42 21.52 7.64 14.65
C ASP A 42 21.67 7.67 16.18
N ARG A 43 22.49 8.60 16.69
CA ARG A 43 22.73 8.70 18.15
C ARG A 43 21.54 9.24 18.93
N GLU A 44 20.70 10.04 18.29
CA GLU A 44 19.61 10.77 18.93
C GLU A 44 18.24 10.29 18.46
N GLU A 45 18.17 9.52 17.36
CA GLU A 45 16.92 9.06 16.79
C GLU A 45 17.08 7.78 15.94
N VAL A 46 15.96 7.09 15.73
CA VAL A 46 15.84 5.91 14.87
C VAL A 46 14.75 6.16 13.83
N LEU A 47 15.06 5.88 12.57
CA LEU A 47 14.14 5.98 11.44
C LEU A 47 13.48 4.61 11.19
N LEU A 48 12.14 4.61 11.12
CA LEU A 48 11.32 3.43 10.92
C LEU A 48 10.48 3.56 9.65
N ASP A 49 10.66 2.65 8.69
CA ASP A 49 9.78 2.54 7.53
C ASP A 49 8.54 1.71 7.89
N VAL A 50 7.37 2.34 7.83
CA VAL A 50 6.05 1.72 8.11
C VAL A 50 5.22 1.52 6.84
N GLY A 51 5.84 1.70 5.66
CA GLY A 51 5.16 1.60 4.37
C GLY A 51 4.24 2.80 4.08
N TYR A 52 4.56 3.99 4.62
CA TYR A 52 3.86 5.24 4.29
C TYR A 52 4.63 6.11 3.31
N LYS A 53 4.08 7.31 3.06
CA LYS A 53 4.76 8.37 2.31
C LYS A 53 6.05 8.88 2.96
N THR A 54 6.18 8.72 4.28
CA THR A 54 7.30 9.23 5.07
C THR A 54 7.66 8.22 6.16
N GLU A 55 8.93 8.18 6.51
CA GLU A 55 9.47 7.38 7.61
C GLU A 55 9.02 7.97 8.96
N GLY A 56 8.81 7.09 9.95
CA GLY A 56 8.59 7.48 11.34
C GLY A 56 9.91 7.73 12.06
N VAL A 57 9.91 8.65 13.02
CA VAL A 57 11.07 9.00 13.84
C VAL A 57 10.79 8.63 15.29
N ILE A 58 11.68 7.86 15.91
CA ILE A 58 11.64 7.52 17.33
C ILE A 58 12.87 8.16 18.01
N PRO A 59 12.69 9.12 18.93
CA PRO A 59 13.78 9.69 19.73
C PRO A 59 14.27 8.74 20.83
#